data_AF-U1P7H5-F1
#
_entry.id   AF-U1P7H5-F1
#
_cell.length_a   1.000
_cell.length_b   1.000
_cell.length_c   1.000
_cell.angle_alpha   90.00
_cell.angle_beta   90.00
_cell.angle_gamma   90.00
#
_symmetry.space_group_name_H-M   'P 1'
#
loop_
_entity.id
_entity.type
_entity.pdbx_description
1 polymer ?
#
loop_
_entity_poly.entity_id
_entity_poly.type
_entity_poly.pdbx_seq_one_letter_code
_entity_poly.pdbx_strand_id
1 'polypeptide(L)'
;MSLTDEELSRLEDVVELQPTKNSELQERWGVDSGSEVHRYLEDHLTEYYYRDDDSLIRSTPEAVERTGVEPGVEPPGEDGDDDAAPGSIRLSPLETKVFKTVAGPKERSESVVSVLNGLREAFDTDPAVDDVREALQRLKRIGVVEVIYRAVPTFRACVDREEIQVTTTEE
;
A
#
# COMPACT_ATOMS: atom_id res chain seq x y z
N MET A 1 -20.70 -14.06 19.78
CA MET A 1 -21.88 -13.20 20.07
C MET A 1 -22.35 -12.58 18.77
N SER A 2 -23.56 -12.00 18.69
CA SER A 2 -23.95 -11.24 17.49
C SER A 2 -23.31 -9.86 17.52
N LEU A 3 -22.63 -9.49 16.44
CA LEU A 3 -22.14 -8.12 16.23
C LEU A 3 -23.34 -7.16 16.15
N THR A 4 -23.16 -5.97 16.70
CA THR A 4 -24.03 -4.82 16.46
C THR A 4 -23.86 -4.30 15.04
N ASP A 5 -24.81 -3.49 14.56
CA ASP A 5 -24.73 -2.88 13.22
C ASP A 5 -23.47 -2.03 13.04
N GLU A 6 -23.03 -1.33 14.09
CA GLU A 6 -21.80 -0.52 14.06
C GLU A 6 -20.54 -1.40 14.00
N GLU A 7 -20.47 -2.46 14.81
CA GLU A 7 -19.35 -3.40 14.79
C GLU A 7 -19.26 -4.12 13.43
N LEU A 8 -20.41 -4.48 12.84
CA LEU A 8 -20.45 -5.08 11.51
C LEU A 8 -19.95 -4.10 10.46
N SER A 9 -20.43 -2.85 10.46
CA SER A 9 -19.99 -1.82 9.51
C SER A 9 -18.49 -1.53 9.61
N ARG A 10 -17.93 -1.49 10.83
CA ARG A 10 -16.47 -1.32 11.01
C ARG A 10 -15.70 -2.57 10.59
N LEU A 11 -16.27 -3.76 10.77
CA LEU A 11 -15.66 -5.00 10.30
C LEU A 11 -15.65 -5.08 8.76
N GLU A 12 -16.69 -4.59 8.09
CA GLU A 12 -16.74 -4.45 6.63
C GLU A 12 -15.57 -3.59 6.13
N ASP A 13 -15.28 -2.47 6.79
CA ASP A 13 -14.15 -1.62 6.43
C ASP A 13 -12.80 -2.32 6.61
N VAL A 14 -12.65 -3.14 7.66
CA VAL A 14 -11.43 -3.95 7.87
C VAL A 14 -11.27 -4.96 6.74
N VAL A 15 -12.34 -5.67 6.39
CA VAL A 15 -12.36 -6.67 5.30
C VAL A 15 -12.04 -6.03 3.95
N GLU A 16 -12.66 -4.89 3.64
CA GLU A 16 -12.48 -4.22 2.37
C GLU A 16 -11.07 -3.60 2.22
N LEU A 17 -10.53 -3.03 3.30
CA LEU A 17 -9.26 -2.30 3.23
C LEU A 17 -8.02 -3.17 3.49
N GLN A 18 -8.18 -4.42 3.91
CA GLN A 18 -7.02 -5.26 4.24
C GLN A 18 -6.04 -5.42 3.05
N PRO A 19 -4.72 -5.51 3.32
CA PRO A 19 -4.08 -5.20 4.61
C PRO A 19 -4.06 -3.68 4.87
N THR A 20 -4.57 -3.27 6.05
CA THR A 20 -4.80 -1.85 6.40
C THR A 20 -4.03 -1.43 7.66
N LYS A 21 -3.97 -0.13 7.93
CA LYS A 21 -3.35 0.45 9.13
C LYS A 21 -4.39 1.17 10.00
N ASN A 22 -4.04 1.36 11.28
CA ASN A 22 -4.88 2.13 12.20
C ASN A 22 -5.16 3.55 11.66
N SER A 23 -4.21 4.18 10.97
CA SER A 23 -4.39 5.53 10.41
C SER A 23 -5.43 5.57 9.28
N GLU A 24 -5.48 4.55 8.42
CA GLU A 24 -6.45 4.49 7.32
C GLU A 24 -7.87 4.25 7.85
N LEU A 25 -8.00 3.35 8.84
CA LEU A 25 -9.27 3.15 9.55
C LEU A 25 -9.67 4.39 10.36
N GLN A 26 -8.69 5.09 10.97
CA GLN A 26 -8.94 6.32 11.71
C GLN A 26 -9.59 7.37 10.81
N GLU A 27 -9.01 7.60 9.64
CA GLU A 27 -9.53 8.54 8.64
C GLU A 27 -10.93 8.12 8.17
N ARG A 28 -11.13 6.82 7.90
CA ARG A 28 -12.42 6.29 7.44
C ARG A 28 -13.52 6.39 8.48
N TRP A 29 -13.21 6.17 9.76
CA TRP A 29 -14.16 6.21 10.86
C TRP A 29 -14.33 7.60 11.46
N GLY A 30 -13.49 8.57 11.08
CA GLY A 30 -13.53 9.94 11.59
C GLY A 30 -13.21 10.04 13.08
N VAL A 31 -12.33 9.17 13.60
CA VAL A 31 -11.95 9.15 15.02
C VAL A 31 -10.65 9.92 15.27
N ASP A 32 -10.43 10.32 16.52
CA ASP A 32 -9.39 11.29 16.87
C ASP A 32 -7.97 10.71 16.79
N SER A 33 -7.82 9.37 16.91
CA SER A 33 -6.50 8.74 16.89
C SER A 33 -6.52 7.26 16.47
N GLY A 34 -5.41 6.80 15.90
CA GLY A 34 -5.21 5.38 15.61
C GLY A 34 -5.16 4.49 16.87
N SER A 35 -4.90 5.05 18.06
CA SER A 35 -5.01 4.31 19.33
C SER A 35 -6.46 4.02 19.71
N GLU A 36 -7.39 4.90 19.33
CA GLU A 36 -8.82 4.66 19.49
C GLU A 36 -9.30 3.53 18.58
N VAL A 37 -8.84 3.51 17.33
CA VAL A 37 -9.04 2.38 16.41
C VAL A 37 -8.54 1.08 17.02
N HIS A 38 -7.30 1.06 17.51
CA HIS A 38 -6.73 -0.15 18.11
C HIS A 38 -7.55 -0.63 19.31
N ARG A 39 -7.93 0.26 20.22
CA ARG A 39 -8.76 -0.11 21.38
C ARG A 39 -10.11 -0.68 20.95
N TYR A 40 -10.76 -0.05 19.97
CA TYR A 40 -12.02 -0.54 19.44
C TYR A 40 -11.90 -1.95 18.86
N LEU A 41 -10.86 -2.19 18.06
CA LEU A 41 -10.60 -3.51 17.48
C LEU A 41 -10.39 -4.57 18.58
N GLU A 42 -9.57 -4.28 19.59
CA GLU A 42 -9.32 -5.20 20.72
C GLU A 42 -10.57 -5.48 21.57
N ASP A 43 -11.39 -4.46 21.82
CA ASP A 43 -12.54 -4.59 22.70
C ASP A 43 -13.73 -5.30 22.01
N HIS A 44 -13.87 -5.14 20.69
CA HIS A 44 -15.08 -5.55 19.96
C HIS A 44 -14.86 -6.61 18.88
N LEU A 45 -13.70 -6.62 18.22
CA LEU A 45 -13.52 -7.35 16.96
C LEU A 45 -12.39 -8.38 16.99
N THR A 46 -11.78 -8.67 18.15
CA THR A 46 -10.61 -9.57 18.31
C THR A 46 -10.76 -10.96 17.68
N GLU A 47 -11.97 -11.49 17.54
CA GLU A 47 -12.21 -12.80 16.87
C GLU A 47 -12.15 -12.71 15.33
N TYR A 48 -12.24 -11.51 14.76
CA TYR A 48 -12.44 -11.27 13.32
C TYR A 48 -11.25 -10.60 12.63
N TYR A 49 -10.20 -10.25 13.38
CA TYR A 49 -9.01 -9.64 12.81
C TYR A 49 -7.74 -10.16 13.46
N TYR A 50 -6.63 -9.99 12.76
CA TYR A 50 -5.30 -10.24 13.28
C TYR A 50 -4.32 -9.20 12.73
N ARG A 51 -3.10 -9.19 13.26
CA ARG A 51 -1.99 -8.42 12.71
C ARG A 51 -0.96 -9.35 12.09
N ASP A 52 -0.51 -9.03 10.88
CA ASP A 52 0.60 -9.74 10.22
C ASP A 52 1.96 -9.30 10.76
N ASP A 53 3.04 -9.88 10.20
CA ASP A 53 4.42 -9.60 10.60
C ASP A 53 4.85 -8.14 10.36
N ASP A 54 4.20 -7.45 9.40
CA ASP A 54 4.38 -6.03 9.13
C ASP A 54 3.48 -5.14 10.03
N SER A 55 2.81 -5.74 11.02
CA SER A 55 1.85 -5.10 11.93
C SER A 55 0.62 -4.51 11.23
N LEU A 56 0.31 -4.97 10.03
CA LEU A 56 -0.86 -4.57 9.26
C LEU A 56 -2.07 -5.37 9.73
N ILE A 57 -3.23 -4.73 9.67
CA ILE A 57 -4.50 -5.31 10.10
C ILE A 57 -5.06 -6.12 8.94
N ARG A 58 -5.38 -7.38 9.20
CA ARG A 58 -6.01 -8.32 8.27
C ARG A 58 -7.25 -8.91 8.91
N SER A 59 -8.22 -9.27 8.07
CA SER A 59 -9.45 -9.91 8.52
C SER A 59 -9.28 -11.43 8.50
N THR A 60 -9.96 -12.14 9.39
CA THR A 60 -10.05 -13.61 9.30
C THR A 60 -11.01 -14.04 8.19
N PRO A 61 -10.95 -15.30 7.71
CA PRO A 61 -11.98 -15.83 6.81
C PRO A 61 -13.39 -15.72 7.37
N GLU A 62 -13.56 -15.91 8.69
CA GLU A 62 -14.86 -15.72 9.36
C GLU A 62 -15.37 -14.28 9.20
N ALA A 63 -14.50 -13.26 9.28
CA ALA A 63 -14.90 -11.88 9.07
C ALA A 63 -15.49 -11.65 7.67
N VAL A 64 -14.89 -12.27 6.64
CA VAL A 64 -15.39 -12.20 5.26
C VAL A 64 -16.77 -12.85 5.15
N GLU A 65 -16.95 -14.04 5.73
CA GLU A 65 -18.25 -14.73 5.73
C GLU A 65 -19.32 -13.94 6.48
N ARG A 66 -18.96 -13.29 7.59
CA ARG A 66 -19.88 -12.50 8.42
C ARG A 66 -20.34 -11.22 7.75
N THR A 67 -19.43 -10.53 7.08
CA THR A 67 -19.70 -9.24 6.42
C THR A 67 -20.30 -9.43 5.03
N GLY A 68 -19.95 -10.52 4.32
CA GLY A 68 -20.33 -10.74 2.93
C GLY A 68 -19.70 -9.75 1.95
N VAL A 69 -18.75 -8.93 2.41
CA VAL A 69 -18.02 -7.96 1.59
C VAL A 69 -16.84 -8.67 0.93
N GLU A 70 -16.60 -8.33 -0.33
CA GLU A 70 -15.43 -8.84 -1.04
C GLU A 70 -14.14 -8.25 -0.44
N PRO A 71 -13.19 -9.08 0.01
CA PRO A 71 -12.01 -8.60 0.70
C PRO A 71 -11.09 -7.80 -0.22
N GLY A 72 -10.38 -6.81 0.35
CA GLY A 72 -9.36 -6.04 -0.36
C GLY A 72 -8.21 -6.91 -0.87
N VAL A 73 -7.82 -7.87 -0.05
CA VAL A 73 -6.90 -8.95 -0.37
C VAL A 73 -7.49 -10.23 0.20
N GLU A 74 -7.53 -11.29 -0.58
CA GLU A 74 -8.00 -12.59 -0.12
C GLU A 74 -7.21 -13.02 1.13
N PRO A 75 -7.88 -13.29 2.26
CA PRO A 75 -7.19 -13.77 3.45
C PRO A 75 -6.55 -15.14 3.15
N PRO A 76 -5.36 -15.43 3.71
CA PRO A 76 -4.77 -16.74 3.57
C PRO A 76 -5.72 -17.81 4.10
N GLY A 77 -5.73 -18.98 3.45
CA GLY A 77 -6.43 -20.16 3.97
C GLY A 77 -5.85 -20.59 5.32
N GLU A 78 -6.50 -21.53 6.00
CA GLU A 78 -6.10 -21.99 7.35
C GLU A 78 -4.63 -22.48 7.45
N ASP A 79 -4.03 -22.91 6.33
CA ASP A 79 -2.63 -23.35 6.22
C ASP A 79 -1.75 -22.40 5.36
N GLY A 80 -2.25 -21.21 5.04
CA GLY A 80 -1.58 -20.24 4.17
C GLY A 80 -0.53 -19.39 4.90
N ASP A 81 0.54 -19.06 4.20
CA ASP A 81 1.56 -18.11 4.66
C ASP A 81 1.10 -16.68 4.33
N ASP A 82 1.17 -15.74 5.28
CA ASP A 82 0.81 -14.33 5.09
C ASP A 82 1.73 -13.63 4.06
N ASP A 83 2.94 -14.18 3.85
CA ASP A 83 3.91 -13.71 2.84
C ASP A 83 3.67 -14.33 1.43
N ALA A 84 2.73 -15.27 1.30
CA ALA A 84 2.39 -15.83 0.00
C ALA A 84 1.69 -14.79 -0.88
N ALA A 85 1.94 -14.87 -2.20
CA ALA A 85 1.24 -14.01 -3.15
C ALA A 85 -0.28 -14.24 -3.06
N PRO A 86 -1.09 -13.18 -2.93
CA PRO A 86 -2.52 -13.33 -2.75
C PRO A 86 -3.19 -13.91 -4.01
N GLY A 87 -4.22 -14.74 -3.82
CA GLY A 87 -5.00 -15.32 -4.91
C GLY A 87 -5.87 -14.29 -5.64
N SER A 88 -6.40 -13.31 -4.92
CA SER A 88 -7.13 -12.16 -5.49
C SER A 88 -6.89 -10.86 -4.72
N ILE A 89 -6.92 -9.73 -5.43
CA ILE A 89 -6.71 -8.38 -4.90
C ILE A 89 -7.72 -7.40 -5.51
N ARG A 90 -8.14 -6.40 -4.74
CA ARG A 90 -8.93 -5.25 -5.20
C ARG A 90 -8.04 -4.02 -5.24
N LEU A 91 -8.04 -3.36 -6.40
CA LEU A 91 -7.24 -2.16 -6.66
C LEU A 91 -8.13 -1.04 -7.15
N SER A 92 -7.80 0.19 -6.76
CA SER A 92 -8.37 1.40 -7.36
C SER A 92 -8.02 1.49 -8.86
N PRO A 93 -8.70 2.36 -9.62
CA PRO A 93 -8.38 2.56 -11.04
C PRO A 93 -6.92 2.98 -11.28
N LEU A 94 -6.33 3.80 -10.40
CA LEU A 94 -4.94 4.20 -10.52
C LEU A 94 -3.99 3.06 -10.20
N GLU A 95 -4.20 2.35 -9.08
CA GLU A 95 -3.37 1.21 -8.69
C GLU A 95 -3.39 0.10 -9.74
N THR A 96 -4.54 -0.14 -10.39
CA THR A 96 -4.65 -1.09 -11.50
C THR A 96 -3.77 -0.70 -12.67
N LYS A 97 -3.73 0.59 -13.02
CA LYS A 97 -2.86 1.10 -14.08
C LYS A 97 -1.39 1.01 -13.68
N VAL A 98 -1.06 1.37 -12.44
CA VAL A 98 0.30 1.27 -11.87
C VAL A 98 0.79 -0.18 -11.90
N PHE A 99 -0.02 -1.12 -11.45
CA PHE A 99 0.31 -2.55 -11.45
C PHE A 99 0.51 -3.12 -12.85
N LYS A 100 -0.26 -2.65 -13.84
CA LYS A 100 -0.06 -3.01 -15.26
C LYS A 100 1.18 -2.37 -15.90
N THR A 101 1.72 -1.30 -15.29
CA THR A 101 2.83 -0.51 -15.83
C THR A 101 4.17 -0.92 -15.23
N VAL A 102 4.19 -1.26 -13.94
CA VAL A 102 5.44 -1.60 -13.24
C VAL A 102 6.11 -2.81 -13.87
N ALA A 103 7.44 -2.75 -13.97
CA ALA A 103 8.27 -3.85 -14.45
C ALA A 103 7.92 -5.19 -13.81
N GLY A 104 7.84 -6.23 -14.64
CA GLY A 104 7.56 -7.59 -14.23
C GLY A 104 8.69 -8.24 -13.41
N PRO A 105 8.46 -9.44 -12.84
CA PRO A 105 9.36 -10.07 -11.87
C PRO A 105 10.74 -10.49 -12.43
N LYS A 106 10.90 -10.55 -13.76
CA LYS A 106 12.17 -10.85 -14.43
C LYS A 106 12.82 -9.63 -15.05
N GLU A 107 12.15 -8.49 -14.95
CA GLU A 107 12.57 -7.25 -15.57
C GLU A 107 13.34 -6.38 -14.59
N ARG A 108 13.99 -5.37 -15.13
CA ARG A 108 14.75 -4.42 -14.32
C ARG A 108 13.74 -3.53 -13.59
N SER A 109 13.60 -3.65 -12.27
CA SER A 109 12.87 -2.67 -11.41
C SER A 109 13.06 -1.20 -11.81
N GLU A 110 12.02 -0.43 -11.54
CA GLU A 110 11.86 0.93 -12.06
C GLU A 110 11.79 1.96 -10.95
N SER A 111 12.10 3.21 -11.27
CA SER A 111 11.87 4.32 -10.36
C SER A 111 10.41 4.77 -10.42
N VAL A 112 9.93 5.47 -9.38
CA VAL A 112 8.58 6.08 -9.38
C VAL A 112 8.36 6.96 -10.62
N VAL A 113 9.37 7.73 -11.01
CA VAL A 113 9.30 8.61 -12.19
C VAL A 113 9.22 7.80 -13.49
N SER A 114 9.91 6.66 -13.56
CA SER A 114 9.82 5.75 -14.71
C SER A 114 8.40 5.19 -14.86
N VAL A 115 7.79 4.74 -13.76
CA VAL A 115 6.40 4.25 -13.75
C VAL A 115 5.41 5.36 -14.13
N LEU A 116 5.58 6.58 -13.58
CA LEU A 116 4.75 7.73 -13.96
C LEU A 116 4.81 8.03 -15.46
N ASN A 117 6.00 8.00 -16.05
CA ASN A 117 6.13 8.21 -17.49
C ASN A 117 5.49 7.06 -18.30
N GLY A 118 5.59 5.81 -17.82
CA GLY A 118 4.89 4.67 -18.41
C GLY A 118 3.36 4.82 -18.37
N LEU A 119 2.81 5.37 -17.28
CA LEU A 119 1.38 5.65 -17.17
C LEU A 119 0.91 6.68 -18.20
N ARG A 120 1.68 7.76 -18.37
CA ARG A 120 1.41 8.81 -19.36
C ARG A 120 1.39 8.24 -20.78
N GLU A 121 2.35 7.37 -21.09
CA GLU A 121 2.44 6.76 -22.42
C GLU A 121 1.35 5.71 -22.68
N ALA A 122 1.08 4.82 -21.72
CA ALA A 122 0.18 3.69 -21.92
C ALA A 122 -1.31 4.03 -21.77
N PHE A 123 -1.64 5.03 -20.95
CA PHE A 123 -3.02 5.32 -20.55
C PHE A 123 -3.43 6.78 -20.73
N ASP A 124 -2.58 7.64 -21.30
CA ASP A 124 -2.83 9.07 -21.52
C ASP A 124 -3.32 9.78 -20.23
N THR A 125 -2.67 9.47 -19.11
CA THR A 125 -3.03 9.97 -17.78
C THR A 125 -1.82 10.62 -17.12
N ASP A 126 -2.04 11.71 -16.38
CA ASP A 126 -0.98 12.45 -15.69
C ASP A 126 -1.29 12.64 -14.19
N PRO A 127 -1.26 11.57 -13.38
CA PRO A 127 -1.45 11.66 -11.93
C PRO A 127 -0.26 12.36 -11.27
N ALA A 128 -0.44 12.85 -10.04
CA ALA A 128 0.68 13.41 -9.28
C ALA A 128 1.71 12.32 -8.96
N VAL A 129 2.98 12.71 -8.84
CA VAL A 129 4.08 11.78 -8.47
C VAL A 129 3.79 11.11 -7.14
N ASP A 130 3.22 11.86 -6.19
CA ASP A 130 2.87 11.34 -4.86
C ASP A 130 1.77 10.28 -4.94
N ASP A 131 0.73 10.47 -5.78
CA ASP A 131 -0.30 9.45 -6.01
C ASP A 131 0.29 8.14 -6.55
N VAL A 132 1.23 8.23 -7.50
CA VAL A 132 1.94 7.04 -8.04
C VAL A 132 2.77 6.37 -6.95
N ARG A 133 3.43 7.17 -6.11
CA ARG A 133 4.23 6.67 -4.99
C ARG A 133 3.36 5.94 -3.96
N GLU A 134 2.20 6.49 -3.62
CA GLU A 134 1.23 5.87 -2.71
C GLU A 134 0.69 4.57 -3.27
N ALA A 135 0.30 4.54 -4.55
CA ALA A 135 -0.14 3.33 -5.23
C ALA A 135 0.94 2.23 -5.21
N LEU A 136 2.20 2.57 -5.50
CA LEU A 136 3.31 1.61 -5.42
C LEU A 136 3.54 1.10 -3.98
N GLN A 137 3.41 1.97 -2.97
CA GLN A 137 3.50 1.54 -1.57
C GLN A 137 2.34 0.63 -1.17
N ARG A 138 1.13 0.88 -1.67
CA ARG A 138 -0.02 0.01 -1.43
C ARG A 138 0.17 -1.34 -2.09
N LEU A 139 0.60 -1.39 -3.35
CA LEU A 139 0.92 -2.64 -4.05
C LEU A 139 2.04 -3.42 -3.36
N LYS A 140 3.06 -2.72 -2.83
CA LYS A 140 4.10 -3.34 -2.00
C LYS A 140 3.51 -3.98 -0.75
N ARG A 141 2.63 -3.25 -0.06
CA ARG A 141 1.96 -3.71 1.15
C ARG A 141 1.07 -4.94 0.92
N ILE A 142 0.43 -5.01 -0.24
CA ILE A 142 -0.37 -6.17 -0.66
C ILE A 142 0.53 -7.39 -0.96
N GLY A 143 1.84 -7.20 -1.17
CA GLY A 143 2.79 -8.27 -1.48
C GLY A 143 2.93 -8.57 -2.97
N VAL A 144 2.40 -7.72 -3.85
CA VAL A 144 2.44 -7.93 -5.32
C VAL A 144 3.53 -7.14 -6.04
N VAL A 145 4.22 -6.25 -5.33
CA VAL A 145 5.37 -5.49 -5.82
C VAL A 145 6.46 -5.47 -4.76
N GLU A 146 7.72 -5.61 -5.16
CA GLU A 146 8.86 -5.50 -4.26
C GLU A 146 9.66 -4.21 -4.51
N VAL A 147 10.29 -3.69 -3.45
CA VAL A 147 11.20 -2.54 -3.56
C VAL A 147 12.63 -3.04 -3.66
N ILE A 148 13.23 -2.88 -4.84
CA ILE A 148 14.65 -3.20 -5.06
C ILE A 148 15.47 -1.91 -4.94
N TYR A 149 16.20 -1.79 -3.83
CA TYR A 149 17.17 -0.71 -3.64
C TYR A 149 18.41 -0.96 -4.51
N ARG A 150 18.71 -0.01 -5.40
CA ARG A 150 19.91 -0.04 -6.24
C ARG A 150 20.90 1.02 -5.81
N ALA A 151 22.18 0.74 -6.03
CA ALA A 151 23.24 1.73 -5.85
C ALA A 151 23.00 2.93 -6.78
N VAL A 152 22.70 4.09 -6.21
CA VAL A 152 22.52 5.36 -6.93
C VAL A 152 23.86 5.91 -7.42
N PRO A 153 23.89 6.61 -8.58
CA PRO A 153 25.09 7.17 -9.16
C PRO A 153 25.70 8.29 -8.30
N THR A 154 27.02 8.34 -8.29
CA THR A 154 27.83 9.24 -7.47
C THR A 154 28.64 10.16 -8.37
N PHE A 155 28.71 11.43 -7.99
CA PHE A 155 29.41 12.45 -8.77
C PHE A 155 30.74 12.78 -8.11
N ARG A 156 31.78 12.95 -8.92
CA ARG A 156 33.08 13.45 -8.48
C ARG A 156 33.50 14.60 -9.37
N ALA A 157 34.02 15.67 -8.77
CA ALA A 157 34.68 16.72 -9.52
C ALA A 157 35.86 16.14 -10.32
N CYS A 158 35.98 16.53 -11.58
CA CYS A 158 37.03 16.06 -12.48
C CYS A 158 38.15 17.10 -12.68
N VAL A 159 38.05 18.26 -12.03
CA VAL A 159 38.98 19.40 -12.10
C VAL A 159 39.22 19.96 -10.70
N ASP A 160 40.34 20.66 -10.51
CA ASP A 160 40.66 21.28 -9.22
C ASP A 160 39.84 22.55 -9.00
N ARG A 161 39.34 22.74 -7.78
CA ARG A 161 38.37 23.80 -7.48
C ARG A 161 38.97 25.20 -7.59
N GLU A 162 40.28 25.31 -7.38
CA GLU A 162 41.03 26.58 -7.43
C GLU A 162 41.24 27.07 -8.87
N GLU A 163 41.07 26.20 -9.87
CA GLU A 163 41.21 26.54 -11.29
C GLU A 163 39.91 27.07 -11.92
N ILE A 164 38.79 26.99 -11.19
CA ILE A 164 37.47 27.35 -11.69
C ILE A 164 36.92 28.56 -10.92
N GLN A 165 36.61 29.64 -11.63
CA GLN A 165 35.85 30.76 -11.08
C GLN A 165 34.35 30.49 -11.21
N VAL A 166 33.66 30.30 -10.08
CA VAL A 166 32.22 30.09 -10.03
C VAL A 166 31.51 31.45 -9.85
N THR A 167 30.51 31.72 -10.69
CA THR A 167 29.61 32.87 -10.53
C THR A 167 28.18 32.38 -10.38
N THR A 168 27.49 32.86 -9.33
CA THR A 168 26.09 32.54 -9.04
C THR A 168 25.22 33.59 -9.69
N THR A 169 24.18 33.15 -10.39
CA THR A 169 23.11 34.05 -10.85
C THR A 169 22.02 34.03 -9.78
N GLU A 170 21.60 35.21 -9.31
CA GLU A 170 20.41 35.33 -8.46
C GLU A 170 19.16 35.26 -9.35
N GLU A 171 18.11 34.58 -8.89
CA GLU A 171 16.90 34.23 -9.67
C GLU A 171 16.17 35.42 -10.29
#